data_AF-A0AAU7ULU5-F1
#
_entry.id   AF-A0AAU7ULU5-F1
#
_cell.length_a   1.000
_cell.length_b   1.000
_cell.length_c   1.000
_cell.angle_alpha   90.00
_cell.angle_beta   90.00
_cell.angle_gamma   90.00
#
_symmetry.space_group_name_H-M   'P 1'
#
loop_
_entity.id
_entity.type
_entity.pdbx_description
1 polymer ?
#
loop_
_entity_poly.entity_id
_entity_poly.type
_entity_poly.pdbx_seq_one_letter_code
_entity_poly.pdbx_strand_id
1 'polypeptide(L)'
;MATVPTGEISEQAVESAKISAAELGFGSQPGATVEFVAGGAPEFVETNLATDQRPDCVIIDPPRRGIGARPSMALEASGIEHIVYSTFAITSSRCP
;
A
#
# COMPACT_ATOMS: atom_id res chain seq x y z
N MET A 1 3.22 18.68 -1.11
CA MET A 1 3.43 17.86 0.11
C MET A 1 3.14 16.44 -0.31
N ALA A 2 4.11 15.54 -0.19
CA ALA A 2 3.92 14.14 -0.58
C ALA A 2 3.37 13.36 0.61
N THR A 3 2.19 12.76 0.46
CA THR A 3 1.59 11.87 1.46
C THR A 3 1.85 10.43 1.05
N VAL A 4 2.36 9.64 1.98
CA VAL A 4 2.56 8.19 1.78
C VAL A 4 1.56 7.45 2.66
N PRO A 5 0.38 7.11 2.12
CA PRO A 5 -0.58 6.30 2.86
C PRO A 5 -0.11 4.82 2.87
N THR A 6 -0.17 4.17 4.02
CA THR A 6 0.13 2.74 4.18
C THR A 6 -1.07 1.99 4.77
N GLY A 7 -1.33 0.78 4.26
CA GLY A 7 -2.46 -0.07 4.65
C GLY A 7 -1.98 -1.42 5.18
N GLU A 8 -2.40 -1.77 6.40
CA GLU A 8 -2.10 -3.06 7.04
C GLU A 8 -3.33 -3.53 7.85
N ILE A 9 -3.63 -4.82 7.82
CA ILE A 9 -4.82 -5.40 8.49
C ILE A 9 -4.57 -5.55 9.99
N SER A 10 -3.33 -5.84 10.38
CA SER A 10 -2.94 -5.97 11.78
C SER A 10 -2.72 -4.61 12.44
N GLU A 11 -3.65 -4.22 13.32
CA GLU A 11 -3.52 -3.00 14.12
C GLU A 11 -2.20 -2.95 14.91
N GLN A 12 -1.74 -4.08 15.43
CA GLN A 12 -0.46 -4.16 16.15
C GLN A 12 0.74 -3.87 15.23
N ALA A 13 0.67 -4.33 13.97
CA ALA A 13 1.72 -4.04 12.99
C ALA A 13 1.70 -2.56 12.58
N VAL A 14 0.51 -1.95 12.48
CA VAL A 14 0.38 -0.50 12.25
C VAL A 14 1.01 0.29 13.39
N GLU A 15 0.74 -0.06 14.65
CA GLU A 15 1.36 0.62 15.80
C GLU A 15 2.88 0.43 15.84
N SER A 16 3.37 -0.77 15.55
CA SER A 16 4.81 -1.02 15.44
C SER A 16 5.47 -0.19 14.33
N ALA A 17 4.80 -0.02 13.19
CA ALA A 17 5.28 0.80 12.08
C ALA A 17 5.31 2.30 12.44
N LYS A 18 4.30 2.81 13.17
CA LYS A 18 4.30 4.20 13.67
C LYS A 18 5.47 4.46 14.62
N ILE A 19 5.75 3.56 15.55
CA ILE A 19 6.88 3.67 16.47
C ILE A 19 8.19 3.72 15.68
N SER A 20 8.38 2.76 14.76
CA SER A 20 9.58 2.71 13.91
C SER A 20 9.77 3.98 13.09
N ALA A 21 8.68 4.52 12.54
CA ALA A 21 8.71 5.75 11.76
C ALA A 21 9.14 6.95 12.62
N ALA A 22 8.63 7.05 13.85
CA ALA A 22 9.01 8.08 14.79
C ALA A 22 10.49 7.97 15.22
N GLU A 23 10.98 6.76 15.51
CA GLU A 23 12.37 6.50 15.86
C GLU A 23 13.35 6.88 14.72
N LEU A 24 12.92 6.68 13.47
CA LEU A 24 13.68 7.05 12.28
C LEU A 24 13.50 8.53 11.88
N GLY A 25 12.67 9.29 12.60
CA GLY A 25 12.44 10.72 12.37
C GLY A 25 11.56 11.04 11.16
N PHE A 26 10.80 10.07 10.64
CA PHE A 26 9.78 10.33 9.62
C PHE A 26 8.67 11.23 10.20
N GLY A 27 8.27 12.25 9.44
CA GLY A 27 7.31 13.29 9.90
C GLY A 27 7.96 14.53 10.53
N SER A 28 9.24 14.45 10.92
CA SER A 28 10.02 15.61 11.39
C SER A 28 10.78 16.30 10.25
N GLN A 29 10.87 15.67 9.08
CA GLN A 29 11.53 16.21 7.89
C GLN A 29 10.57 17.09 7.08
N PRO A 30 10.99 18.30 6.65
CA PRO A 30 10.16 19.15 5.80
C PRO A 30 9.85 18.46 4.45
N GLY A 31 8.58 18.42 4.07
CA GLY A 31 8.15 18.04 2.72
C GLY A 31 7.62 16.61 2.53
N ALA A 32 7.74 15.73 3.53
CA ALA A 32 7.23 14.36 3.48
C ALA A 32 6.36 14.04 4.71
N THR A 33 5.11 13.63 4.46
CA THR A 33 4.16 13.19 5.48
C THR A 33 3.82 11.73 5.27
N VAL A 34 3.81 10.95 6.35
CA VAL A 34 3.46 9.52 6.32
C VAL A 34 2.14 9.35 7.05
N GLU A 35 1.19 8.65 6.44
CA GLU A 35 -0.12 8.35 7.02
C GLU A 35 -0.28 6.83 7.16
N PHE A 36 -0.62 6.39 8.37
CA PHE A 36 -0.79 4.97 8.69
C PHE A 36 -2.27 4.64 8.86
N VAL A 37 -2.78 3.74 8.00
CA VAL A 37 -4.17 3.31 8.00
C VAL A 37 -4.23 1.82 8.33
N ALA A 38 -5.00 1.46 9.35
CA ALA A 38 -5.37 0.08 9.59
C ALA A 38 -6.55 -0.28 8.68
N GLY A 39 -6.39 -1.29 7.84
CA GLY A 39 -7.39 -1.67 6.85
C GLY A 39 -6.89 -2.70 5.84
N GLY A 40 -7.85 -3.39 5.19
CA GLY A 40 -7.52 -4.35 4.15
C GLY A 40 -7.04 -3.67 2.88
N ALA A 41 -6.10 -4.31 2.16
CA ALA A 41 -5.64 -3.86 0.86
C ALA A 41 -6.78 -3.53 -0.14
N PRO A 42 -7.87 -4.31 -0.26
CA PRO A 42 -8.97 -3.96 -1.17
C PRO A 42 -9.64 -2.62 -0.81
N GLU A 43 -9.90 -2.40 0.47
CA GLU A 43 -10.56 -1.19 0.97
C GLU A 43 -9.65 0.04 0.83
N PHE A 44 -8.35 -0.15 1.13
CA PHE A 44 -7.34 0.88 0.95
C PHE A 44 -7.21 1.28 -0.53
N VAL A 45 -7.14 0.28 -1.42
CA VAL A 45 -7.04 0.49 -2.87
C VAL A 45 -8.27 1.24 -3.39
N GLU A 46 -9.47 0.80 -3.03
CA GLU A 46 -10.72 1.42 -3.48
C GLU A 46 -10.88 2.86 -2.96
N THR A 47 -10.51 3.11 -1.71
CA THR A 47 -10.69 4.43 -1.07
C THR A 47 -9.67 5.45 -1.57
N ASN A 48 -8.41 5.04 -1.80
CA ASN A 48 -7.33 5.99 -2.08
C ASN A 48 -6.98 6.10 -3.55
N LEU A 49 -7.15 5.03 -4.35
CA LEU A 49 -6.68 5.03 -5.75
C LEU A 49 -7.73 5.52 -6.73
N ALA A 50 -9.01 5.61 -6.33
CA ALA A 50 -10.10 6.16 -7.14
C ALA A 50 -10.29 7.68 -6.97
N THR A 51 -9.33 8.37 -6.33
CA THR A 51 -9.40 9.81 -6.04
C THR A 51 -8.53 10.64 -7.00
N ASP A 52 -8.83 11.93 -7.15
CA ASP A 52 -7.96 12.89 -7.86
C ASP A 52 -6.57 13.04 -7.21
N GLN A 53 -6.35 12.45 -6.03
CA GLN A 53 -5.09 12.43 -5.29
C GLN A 53 -4.43 11.05 -5.34
N ARG A 54 -4.56 10.33 -6.47
CA ARG A 54 -3.91 9.03 -6.66
C ARG A 54 -2.38 9.12 -6.44
N PRO A 55 -1.74 8.08 -5.88
CA PRO A 55 -0.29 8.02 -5.76
C PRO A 55 0.40 7.90 -7.12
N ASP A 56 1.61 8.46 -7.24
CA ASP A 56 2.49 8.26 -8.41
C ASP A 56 3.07 6.83 -8.44
N CYS A 57 3.17 6.18 -7.28
CA CYS A 57 3.73 4.84 -7.12
C CYS A 57 3.04 4.08 -5.98
N VAL A 58 2.84 2.77 -6.16
CA VAL A 58 2.33 1.85 -5.13
C VAL A 58 3.32 0.71 -4.91
N ILE A 59 3.64 0.44 -3.64
CA ILE A 59 4.45 -0.72 -3.21
C ILE A 59 3.52 -1.73 -2.55
N ILE A 60 3.59 -2.99 -2.98
CA ILE A 60 2.76 -4.09 -2.47
C ILE A 60 3.68 -5.22 -2.01
N ASP A 61 3.54 -5.61 -0.75
CA ASP A 61 4.15 -6.81 -0.18
C ASP A 61 3.05 -7.78 0.29
N PRO A 62 2.56 -8.64 -0.63
CA PRO A 62 1.39 -9.46 -0.39
C PRO A 62 1.74 -10.75 0.35
N PRO A 63 0.74 -11.41 0.96
CA PRO A 63 0.92 -12.77 1.47
C PRO A 63 1.28 -13.74 0.34
N ARG A 64 1.81 -14.92 0.65
CA ARG A 64 2.23 -15.94 -0.35
C ARG A 64 1.16 -16.29 -1.40
N ARG A 65 -0.13 -16.09 -1.10
CA ARG A 65 -1.26 -16.29 -2.02
C ARG A 65 -1.50 -15.15 -3.02
N GLY A 66 -0.75 -14.05 -2.92
CA GLY A 66 -0.96 -12.80 -3.66
C GLY A 66 -2.10 -11.93 -3.12
N ILE A 67 -2.44 -10.87 -3.86
CA ILE A 67 -3.49 -9.88 -3.51
C ILE A 67 -4.91 -10.27 -3.97
N GLY A 68 -5.07 -11.28 -4.82
CA GLY A 68 -6.36 -11.71 -5.36
C GLY A 68 -6.92 -10.80 -6.46
N ALA A 69 -7.99 -11.25 -7.12
CA ALA A 69 -8.51 -10.62 -8.35
C ALA A 69 -9.06 -9.21 -8.13
N ARG A 70 -9.84 -8.98 -7.05
CA ARG A 70 -10.50 -7.69 -6.81
C ARG A 70 -9.50 -6.53 -6.62
N PRO A 71 -8.49 -6.62 -5.73
CA PRO A 71 -7.46 -5.58 -5.62
C PRO A 71 -6.63 -5.43 -6.90
N SER A 72 -6.35 -6.55 -7.60
CA SER A 72 -5.62 -6.50 -8.88
C SER A 72 -6.39 -5.66 -9.91
N MET A 73 -7.69 -5.93 -10.10
CA MET A 73 -8.52 -5.17 -11.04
C MET A 73 -8.60 -3.69 -10.69
N ALA A 74 -8.69 -3.35 -9.40
CA ALA A 74 -8.75 -1.97 -8.96
C ALA A 74 -7.41 -1.24 -9.20
N LEU A 75 -6.27 -1.92 -9.02
CA LEU A 75 -4.94 -1.38 -9.36
C LEU A 75 -4.79 -1.15 -10.86
N GLU A 76 -5.18 -2.12 -11.70
CA GLU A 76 -5.14 -1.97 -13.16
C GLU A 76 -6.03 -0.81 -13.63
N ALA A 77 -7.20 -0.62 -13.01
CA ALA A 77 -8.12 0.46 -13.34
C ALA A 77 -7.71 1.84 -12.77
N SER A 78 -6.77 1.88 -11.82
CA SER A 78 -6.40 3.11 -11.10
C SER A 78 -5.61 4.12 -11.95
N GLY A 79 -4.98 3.67 -13.04
CA GLY A 79 -4.13 4.52 -13.88
C GLY A 79 -2.83 4.97 -13.20
N ILE A 80 -2.40 4.28 -12.15
CA ILE A 80 -1.10 4.49 -11.49
C ILE A 80 0.02 4.03 -12.41
N GLU A 81 1.06 4.84 -12.52
CA GLU A 81 2.15 4.61 -13.47
C GLU A 81 3.14 3.55 -12.99
N HIS A 82 3.36 3.47 -11.68
CA HIS A 82 4.40 2.63 -11.10
C HIS A 82 3.85 1.72 -10.00
N ILE A 83 4.02 0.41 -10.18
CA ILE A 83 3.68 -0.60 -9.18
C ILE A 83 4.92 -1.46 -8.91
N VAL A 84 5.35 -1.50 -7.65
CA VAL A 84 6.41 -2.38 -7.16
C VAL A 84 5.77 -3.52 -6.38
N TYR A 85 5.82 -4.72 -6.95
CA TYR A 85 5.26 -5.92 -6.34
C TYR A 85 6.40 -6.79 -5.78
N SER A 86 6.58 -6.77 -4.46
CA SER A 86 7.48 -7.67 -3.74
C SER A 86 6.81 -9.04 -3.60
N THR A 87 7.53 -10.15 -3.76
CA THR A 87 6.95 -11.48 -3.51
C THR A 87 8.02 -12.51 -3.12
N PHE A 88 7.67 -13.35 -2.14
CA PHE A 88 8.42 -14.55 -1.79
C PHE A 88 7.80 -15.84 -2.37
N ALA A 89 6.69 -15.71 -3.11
CA ALA A 89 6.00 -16.82 -3.77
C ALA A 89 6.07 -16.62 -5.28
N ILE A 90 7.01 -17.32 -5.92
CA ILE A 90 7.13 -17.37 -7.38
C ILE A 90 6.24 -18.52 -7.87
N THR A 91 4.93 -18.33 -7.78
CA THR A 91 3.96 -19.22 -8.44
C THR A 91 3.11 -18.36 -9.35
N SER A 92 3.28 -18.50 -10.66
CA SER A 92 2.42 -17.86 -11.66
C SER A 92 1.06 -18.53 -11.61
N SER A 93 0.13 -17.98 -10.83
CA SER A 93 -1.29 -18.23 -11.05
C SER A 93 -1.68 -17.50 -12.32
N ARG A 94 -1.53 -18.17 -13.49
CA ARG A 94 -2.30 -17.79 -14.67
C ARG A 94 -3.77 -17.74 -14.26
N CYS A 95 -4.39 -16.58 -14.41
CA CYS A 95 -5.83 -16.46 -14.37
C CYS A 95 -6.38 -17.38 -15.49
N PRO A 96 -7.32 -18.31 -15.21
CA PRO A 96 -8.04 -19.03 -16.25
C PRO A 96 -8.92 -18.09 -17.08
#